data_AF-A0A921ACM4-F1
#
_entry.id   AF-A0A921ACM4-F1
#
_cell.length_a   1.000
_cell.length_b   1.000
_cell.length_c   1.000
_cell.angle_alpha   90.00
_cell.angle_beta   90.00
_cell.angle_gamma   90.00
#
_symmetry.space_group_name_H-M   'P 1'
#
loop_
_entity.id
_entity.type
_entity.pdbx_description
1 polymer ?
#
loop_
_entity_poly.entity_id
_entity_poly.type
_entity_poly.pdbx_seq_one_letter_code
_entity_poly.pdbx_strand_id
1 'polypeptide(L)'
;MEWDEIKGEFVSKISEKEEVIITKDSNGVVLENGDTVILTRDLDVKGVAISMKRGDKLKKIRTGDDPELVECKIGKKGVYIKTCFVKKI
;
A
#
# COMPACT_ATOMS: atom_id res chain seq x y z
N MET A 1 45.27 30.97 11.75
CA MET A 1 44.35 30.92 12.92
C MET A 1 42.99 31.36 12.41
N GLU A 2 42.30 30.48 11.66
CA GLU A 2 41.66 29.23 12.14
C GLU A 2 40.29 29.55 12.68
N TRP A 3 39.28 29.41 11.80
CA TRP A 3 37.87 29.07 12.06
C TRP A 3 37.21 28.55 10.76
N ASP A 4 37.92 27.72 9.99
CA ASP A 4 37.27 26.78 9.06
C ASP A 4 36.62 25.68 9.91
N GLU A 5 35.42 25.95 10.44
CA GLU A 5 34.63 24.97 11.17
C GLU A 5 33.26 24.82 10.52
N ILE A 6 33.23 23.94 9.52
CA ILE A 6 32.16 22.97 9.23
C ILE A 6 30.75 23.43 9.61
N LYS A 7 30.10 24.21 8.74
CA LYS A 7 28.62 24.25 8.69
C LYS A 7 28.14 23.19 7.69
N GLY A 8 28.49 21.95 8.00
CA GLY A 8 27.79 20.78 7.48
C GLY A 8 26.36 20.85 7.98
N GLU A 9 25.48 21.49 7.21
CA GLU A 9 24.04 21.47 7.45
C GLU A 9 23.49 20.15 6.90
N PHE A 10 23.90 19.06 7.56
CA PHE A 10 23.18 17.81 7.56
C PHE A 10 22.52 17.68 8.93
N VAL A 11 21.27 17.23 8.91
CA VAL A 11 20.40 16.93 10.06
C VAL A 11 19.70 18.14 10.66
N SER A 12 18.58 18.51 10.05
CA SER A 12 17.47 19.08 10.81
C SER A 12 16.11 18.81 10.16
N LYS A 13 15.57 17.61 10.40
CA LYS A 13 14.19 17.40 10.89
C LYS A 13 13.79 15.94 10.73
N ILE A 14 14.16 15.13 11.73
CA ILE A 14 13.29 14.01 12.10
C ILE A 14 12.24 14.64 13.02
N SER A 15 11.17 15.15 12.40
CA SER A 15 10.00 15.67 13.10
C SER A 15 9.01 14.51 13.17
N GLU A 16 8.76 14.06 14.39
CA GLU A 16 7.62 13.26 14.85
C GLU A 16 7.36 11.93 14.12
N LYS A 17 7.37 10.86 14.92
CA LYS A 17 6.80 9.55 14.58
C LYS A 17 5.30 9.71 14.24
N GLU A 18 4.98 10.16 13.05
CA GLU A 18 3.89 9.50 12.34
C GLU A 18 4.41 8.10 12.08
N GLU A 19 3.81 7.08 12.70
CA GLU A 19 4.03 5.71 12.27
C GLU A 19 3.52 5.64 10.83
N VAL A 20 4.43 5.88 9.88
CA VAL A 20 4.13 5.73 8.47
C VAL A 20 3.84 4.24 8.27
N ILE A 21 2.56 3.91 8.22
CA ILE A 21 2.11 2.54 7.97
C ILE A 21 2.41 2.26 6.50
N ILE A 22 3.51 1.55 6.27
CA ILE A 22 3.96 1.19 4.92
C ILE A 22 3.22 -0.07 4.50
N THR A 23 2.15 0.09 3.75
CA THR A 23 1.46 -1.01 3.07
C THR A 23 2.30 -1.51 1.90
N LYS A 24 2.61 -2.81 1.87
CA LYS A 24 3.40 -3.44 0.80
C LYS A 24 2.64 -4.59 0.15
N ASP A 25 2.83 -4.77 -1.14
CA ASP A 25 2.28 -5.90 -1.89
C ASP A 25 3.03 -7.22 -1.61
N SER A 26 2.61 -8.31 -2.27
CA SER A 26 3.23 -9.63 -2.10
C SER A 26 4.72 -9.71 -2.48
N ASN A 27 5.25 -8.74 -3.24
CA ASN A 27 6.65 -8.69 -3.68
C ASN A 27 7.45 -7.64 -2.88
N GLY A 28 6.84 -7.01 -1.87
CA GLY A 28 7.47 -5.97 -1.06
C GLY A 28 7.43 -4.58 -1.69
N VAL A 29 6.65 -4.37 -2.76
CA VAL A 29 6.49 -3.06 -3.40
C VAL A 29 5.54 -2.22 -2.55
N VAL A 30 5.94 -0.98 -2.25
CA VAL A 30 5.11 -0.02 -1.52
C VAL A 30 3.88 0.33 -2.36
N LEU A 31 2.71 0.20 -1.74
CA LEU A 31 1.42 0.56 -2.30
C LEU A 31 1.01 1.94 -1.78
N GLU A 32 0.38 2.72 -2.64
CA GLU A 32 -0.13 4.04 -2.31
C GLU A 32 -1.60 4.19 -2.75
N ASN A 33 -2.26 5.20 -2.20
CA ASN A 33 -3.63 5.54 -2.57
C ASN A 33 -3.74 5.88 -4.06
N GLY A 34 -4.64 5.20 -4.77
CA GLY A 34 -4.88 5.39 -6.20
C GLY A 34 -4.16 4.39 -7.10
N ASP A 35 -3.28 3.56 -6.56
CA ASP A 35 -2.56 2.55 -7.33
C ASP A 35 -3.49 1.50 -7.97
N THR A 36 -2.91 0.75 -8.90
CA THR A 36 -3.55 -0.41 -9.52
C THR A 36 -2.77 -1.67 -9.17
N VAL A 37 -3.50 -2.69 -8.75
CA VAL A 37 -2.93 -4.00 -8.39
C VAL A 37 -3.65 -5.12 -9.13
N ILE A 38 -3.01 -6.27 -9.25
CA ILE A 38 -3.60 -7.52 -9.74
C ILE A 38 -3.67 -8.56 -8.64
N LEU A 39 -4.69 -9.40 -8.70
CA LEU A 39 -4.76 -10.60 -7.88
C LEU A 39 -3.78 -11.66 -8.35
N THR A 40 -3.01 -12.20 -7.42
CA THR A 40 -2.06 -13.29 -7.68
C THR A 40 -2.70 -14.67 -7.55
N ARG A 41 -3.89 -14.76 -6.95
CA ARG A 41 -4.67 -15.99 -6.72
C ARG A 41 -6.18 -15.70 -6.80
N ASP A 42 -6.97 -16.75 -6.97
CA ASP A 42 -8.42 -16.68 -6.91
C ASP A 42 -8.89 -16.50 -5.46
N LEU A 43 -9.85 -15.59 -5.27
CA LEU A 43 -10.41 -15.26 -3.95
C LEU A 43 -11.93 -15.17 -4.02
N ASP A 44 -12.60 -15.84 -3.10
CA ASP A 44 -14.03 -15.67 -2.86
C ASP A 44 -14.24 -14.56 -1.82
N VAL A 45 -14.94 -13.49 -2.23
CA VAL A 45 -15.16 -12.35 -1.36
C VAL A 45 -16.29 -12.67 -0.40
N LYS A 46 -15.99 -12.74 0.89
CA LYS A 46 -17.01 -12.92 1.92
C LYS A 46 -17.97 -11.73 1.92
N GLY A 47 -19.28 -12.01 1.92
CA GLY A 47 -20.34 -11.00 1.92
C GLY A 47 -20.84 -10.55 0.53
N VAL A 48 -20.24 -11.07 -0.55
CA VAL A 48 -20.75 -10.85 -1.91
C VAL A 48 -20.65 -12.16 -2.69
N ALA A 49 -21.65 -12.51 -3.50
CA ALA A 49 -21.58 -13.63 -4.43
C ALA A 49 -20.71 -13.30 -5.67
N ILE A 50 -19.55 -12.70 -5.44
CA ILE A 50 -18.56 -12.38 -6.48
C ILE A 50 -17.29 -13.16 -6.13
N SER A 51 -16.89 -14.03 -7.07
CA SER A 51 -15.57 -14.64 -7.05
C SER A 51 -14.62 -13.78 -7.88
N MET A 52 -13.45 -13.46 -7.34
CA MET A 52 -12.39 -12.76 -8.08
C MET A 52 -11.38 -13.80 -8.52
N LYS A 53 -11.00 -13.74 -9.79
CA LYS A 53 -10.07 -14.69 -10.38
C LYS A 53 -8.66 -14.13 -10.35
N ARG A 54 -7.70 -15.05 -10.36
CA ARG A 54 -6.29 -14.68 -10.56
C ARG A 54 -6.16 -13.82 -11.83
N GLY A 55 -5.47 -12.70 -11.72
CA GLY A 55 -5.26 -11.75 -12.82
C GLY A 55 -6.29 -10.62 -12.91
N ASP A 56 -7.35 -10.64 -12.09
CA ASP A 56 -8.29 -9.52 -12.02
C ASP A 56 -7.56 -8.24 -11.60
N LYS A 57 -7.83 -7.16 -12.33
CA LYS A 57 -7.23 -5.84 -12.11
C LYS A 57 -8.10 -5.00 -11.17
N LEU A 58 -7.52 -4.60 -10.05
CA LEU A 58 -8.13 -3.73 -9.06
C LEU A 58 -7.51 -2.35 -9.19
N LYS A 59 -8.29 -1.39 -9.69
CA LYS A 59 -7.86 -0.01 -9.90
C LYS A 59 -8.29 0.85 -8.71
N LYS A 60 -7.53 1.92 -8.46
CA LYS A 60 -7.84 2.92 -7.42
C LYS A 60 -7.93 2.28 -6.03
N ILE A 61 -6.92 1.50 -5.67
CA ILE A 61 -6.83 0.95 -4.32
C ILE A 61 -6.63 2.06 -3.28
N ARG A 62 -6.97 1.77 -2.03
CA ARG A 62 -6.68 2.62 -0.88
C ARG A 62 -5.95 1.86 0.20
N THR A 63 -4.86 2.43 0.66
CA THR A 63 -4.12 1.99 1.85
C THR A 63 -4.81 2.57 3.07
N GLY A 64 -5.07 1.74 4.08
CA GLY A 64 -5.71 2.14 5.33
C GLY A 64 -4.73 2.08 6.50
N ASP A 65 -5.29 1.91 7.70
CA ASP A 65 -4.53 1.81 8.94
C ASP A 65 -3.80 0.46 9.09
N ASP A 66 -4.24 -0.57 8.37
CA ASP A 66 -3.65 -1.91 8.38
C ASP A 66 -2.66 -2.10 7.21
N PRO A 67 -1.35 -2.36 7.46
CA PRO A 67 -0.36 -2.55 6.40
C PRO A 67 -0.56 -3.85 5.61
N GLU A 68 -1.30 -4.80 6.17
CA GLU A 68 -1.63 -6.09 5.55
C GLU A 68 -2.93 -6.06 4.75
N LEU A 69 -3.70 -4.97 4.81
CA LEU A 69 -4.98 -4.85 4.13
C LEU A 69 -5.00 -3.68 3.17
N VAL A 70 -5.70 -3.87 2.06
CA VAL A 70 -5.94 -2.84 1.07
C VAL A 70 -7.42 -2.82 0.72
N GLU A 71 -8.01 -1.63 0.70
CA GLU A 71 -9.39 -1.43 0.26
C GLU A 71 -9.40 -1.27 -1.27
N CYS A 72 -10.29 -1.98 -1.94
CA CYS A 72 -10.57 -1.80 -3.36
C CYS A 72 -12.09 -1.67 -3.59
N LYS A 73 -12.47 -1.00 -4.67
CA LYS A 73 -13.89 -0.90 -5.06
C LYS A 73 -14.20 -1.85 -6.20
N ILE A 74 -15.21 -2.69 -5.99
CA ILE A 74 -15.74 -3.62 -6.98
C ILE A 74 -17.20 -3.22 -7.24
N GLY A 75 -17.43 -2.58 -8.38
CA GLY A 75 -18.72 -1.96 -8.70
C GLY A 75 -19.07 -0.86 -7.70
N LYS A 76 -20.08 -1.10 -6.86
CA LYS A 76 -20.54 -0.16 -5.81
C LYS A 76 -20.10 -0.56 -4.40
N LYS A 77 -19.42 -1.69 -4.22
CA LYS A 77 -19.02 -2.21 -2.91
C LYS A 77 -17.53 -1.99 -2.68
N GLY A 78 -17.16 -1.54 -1.47
CA GLY A 78 -15.79 -1.56 -0.97
C GLY A 78 -15.47 -2.94 -0.40
N VAL A 79 -14.29 -3.47 -0.73
CA VAL A 79 -13.84 -4.78 -0.28
C VAL A 79 -12.39 -4.67 0.20
N TYR A 80 -12.11 -5.28 1.35
CA TYR A 80 -10.77 -5.37 1.92
C TYR A 80 -10.11 -6.67 1.47
N ILE A 81 -8.89 -6.58 0.95
CA ILE A 81 -8.11 -7.71 0.46
C ILE A 81 -6.77 -7.70 1.17
N LYS A 82 -6.23 -8.89 1.48
CA LYS A 82 -4.89 -8.99 2.05
C LYS A 82 -3.83 -8.65 1.01
N THR A 83 -2.86 -7.85 1.40
CA THR A 83 -1.81 -7.38 0.50
C THR A 83 -0.92 -8.50 -0.03
N CYS A 84 -0.80 -9.62 0.70
CA CYS A 84 -0.09 -10.83 0.28
C CYS A 84 -0.70 -11.50 -0.97
N PHE A 85 -1.94 -11.16 -1.36
CA PHE A 85 -2.61 -11.72 -2.54
C PHE A 85 -2.67 -10.74 -3.72
N VAL A 86 -2.09 -9.56 -3.58
CA VAL A 86 -2.05 -8.55 -4.64
C VAL A 86 -0.62 -8.26 -5.07
N LYS A 87 -0.47 -7.82 -6.32
CA LYS A 87 0.78 -7.35 -6.89
C LYS A 87 0.55 -6.02 -7.61
N LYS A 88 1.38 -5.01 -7.37
CA LYS A 88 1.34 -3.73 -8.10
C LYS A 88 1.63 -3.95 -9.59
N ILE A 89 0.89 -3.24 -10.45
CA ILE A 89 1.12 -3.18 -11.91
C ILE A 89 1.89 -1.90 -12.24
#